data_AF-A0A936A180-F1
#
_entry.id   AF-A0A936A180-F1
#
_cell.length_a   1.000
_cell.length_b   1.000
_cell.length_c   1.000
_cell.angle_alpha   90.00
_cell.angle_beta   90.00
_cell.angle_gamma   90.00
#
_symmetry.space_group_name_H-M   'P 1'
#
loop_
_entity.id
_entity.type
_entity.pdbx_description
1 polymer ?
#
loop_
_entity_poly.entity_id
_entity_poly.type
_entity_poly.pdbx_seq_one_letter_code
_entity_poly.pdbx_strand_id
1 'polypeptide(L)'
;MTEYNLPDDFSFSVDLPTEVQNIIDDKILLTELGVTLKSFDRLYKATQDWENQSIIEDSENHFHVDCNIEPANNKKAFMLGVKTLTLLAYKFQKEKIKGIRFWYSFQTPELGRLWAIENNLDEKDDEHFISDRLSFYKMREGENIISMNENENKFCAILTIDI
;
A
#
# COMPACT_ATOMS: atom_id res chain seq x y z
N MET A 1 6.43 22.44 -14.63
CA MET A 1 6.63 21.38 -13.62
C MET A 1 7.81 20.58 -14.08
N THR A 2 8.86 20.49 -13.28
CA THR A 2 10.01 19.66 -13.59
C THR A 2 9.58 18.23 -13.32
N GLU A 3 9.38 17.43 -14.37
CA GLU A 3 9.28 15.98 -14.24
C GLU A 3 10.53 15.51 -13.49
N TYR A 4 10.34 14.91 -12.32
CA TYR A 4 11.39 14.14 -11.68
C TYR A 4 11.68 12.97 -12.63
N ASN A 5 12.71 13.12 -13.46
CA ASN A 5 13.28 12.00 -14.20
C ASN A 5 13.75 11.01 -13.14
N LEU A 6 12.95 9.96 -12.95
CA LEU A 6 13.30 8.85 -12.09
C LEU A 6 14.64 8.31 -12.61
N PRO A 7 15.70 8.27 -11.77
CA PRO A 7 17.00 7.80 -12.23
C PRO A 7 16.85 6.36 -12.73
N ASP A 8 17.61 6.01 -13.78
CA ASP A 8 17.68 4.70 -14.44
C ASP A 8 17.96 3.50 -13.49
N ASP A 9 18.13 3.77 -12.20
CA ASP A 9 18.41 2.83 -11.11
C ASP A 9 17.15 2.13 -10.55
N PHE A 10 15.96 2.40 -11.11
CA PHE A 10 14.78 1.52 -10.93
C PHE A 10 14.88 0.24 -11.77
N SER A 11 16.09 -0.28 -12.00
CA SER A 11 16.23 -1.71 -12.22
C SER A 11 15.74 -2.38 -10.93
N PHE A 12 14.47 -2.78 -10.89
CA PHE A 12 13.85 -3.43 -9.74
C PHE A 12 14.46 -4.83 -9.57
N SER A 13 15.69 -4.87 -9.07
CA SER A 13 16.52 -6.05 -8.86
C SER A 13 16.08 -6.91 -7.68
N VAL A 14 14.87 -6.66 -7.16
CA VAL A 14 14.24 -7.52 -6.14
C VAL A 14 13.44 -8.57 -6.87
N ASP A 15 13.82 -9.83 -6.68
CA ASP A 15 13.03 -10.96 -7.15
C ASP A 15 11.69 -10.97 -6.41
N LEU A 16 10.63 -11.38 -7.11
CA LEU A 16 9.31 -11.52 -6.48
C LEU A 16 9.28 -12.83 -5.69
N PRO A 17 9.10 -12.79 -4.37
CA PRO A 17 8.83 -13.99 -3.58
C PRO A 17 7.56 -14.69 -4.07
N THR A 18 7.45 -16.00 -3.81
CA THR A 18 6.32 -16.81 -4.30
C THR A 18 4.99 -16.28 -3.75
N GLU A 19 5.01 -15.84 -2.49
CA GLU A 19 3.89 -15.26 -1.77
C GLU A 19 3.38 -14.00 -2.46
N VAL A 20 4.29 -13.10 -2.87
CA VAL A 20 3.95 -11.89 -3.62
C VAL A 20 3.49 -12.22 -5.03
N GLN A 21 4.15 -13.17 -5.69
CA GLN A 21 3.74 -13.63 -7.02
C GLN A 21 2.31 -14.18 -6.99
N ASN A 22 1.94 -14.93 -5.95
CA ASN A 22 0.57 -15.41 -5.77
C ASN A 22 -0.44 -14.26 -5.67
N ILE A 23 -0.11 -13.17 -4.96
CA ILE A 23 -0.95 -11.96 -4.89
C ILE A 23 -1.08 -11.34 -6.29
N ILE A 24 0.03 -11.19 -7.02
CA ILE A 24 0.02 -10.62 -8.38
C ILE A 24 -0.82 -11.47 -9.34
N ASP A 25 -0.77 -12.79 -9.23
CA ASP A 25 -1.49 -13.70 -10.12
C ASP A 25 -2.95 -13.92 -9.70
N ASP A 26 -3.33 -13.51 -8.49
CA ASP A 26 -4.65 -13.79 -7.93
C ASP A 26 -5.80 -13.12 -8.68
N LYS A 27 -6.94 -13.80 -8.76
CA LYS A 27 -8.08 -13.33 -9.56
C LYS A 27 -8.66 -12.05 -8.98
N ILE A 28 -8.84 -11.03 -9.83
CA ILE A 28 -9.57 -9.81 -9.46
C ILE A 28 -11.07 -10.13 -9.35
N LEU A 29 -11.67 -9.70 -8.25
CA LEU A 29 -13.11 -9.79 -8.00
C LEU A 29 -13.71 -8.39 -7.94
N LEU A 30 -14.72 -8.16 -8.78
CA LEU A 30 -15.60 -7.00 -8.70
C LEU A 30 -16.88 -7.41 -8.01
N THR A 31 -17.24 -6.68 -6.97
CA THR A 31 -18.44 -6.92 -6.16
C THR A 31 -19.28 -5.65 -6.07
N GLU A 32 -20.46 -5.74 -5.46
CA GLU A 32 -21.28 -4.57 -5.16
C GLU A 32 -20.61 -3.61 -4.16
N LEU A 33 -19.71 -4.12 -3.31
CA LEU A 33 -18.98 -3.34 -2.31
C LEU A 33 -17.73 -2.67 -2.86
N GLY A 34 -17.15 -3.18 -3.95
CA GLY A 34 -15.92 -2.65 -4.51
C GLY A 34 -15.12 -3.67 -5.29
N VAL A 35 -13.79 -3.57 -5.18
CA VAL A 35 -12.84 -4.45 -5.86
C VAL A 35 -11.89 -5.09 -4.84
N THR A 36 -11.56 -6.36 -5.03
CA THR A 36 -10.61 -7.10 -4.19
C THR A 36 -9.93 -8.21 -4.99
N LEU A 37 -9.02 -8.94 -4.35
CA LEU A 37 -8.42 -10.17 -4.86
C LEU A 37 -9.14 -11.37 -4.23
N LYS A 38 -9.22 -12.48 -4.96
CA LYS A 38 -9.97 -13.68 -4.52
C LYS A 38 -9.45 -14.27 -3.22
N SER A 39 -8.15 -14.24 -2.98
CA SER A 39 -7.47 -14.75 -1.78
C SER A 39 -7.76 -13.91 -0.53
N PHE A 40 -8.20 -12.66 -0.69
CA PHE A 40 -8.61 -11.83 0.45
C PHE A 40 -10.05 -12.15 0.90
N ASP A 41 -10.73 -13.06 0.17
CA ASP A 41 -11.98 -13.79 0.46
C ASP A 41 -13.25 -12.94 0.66
N ARG A 42 -13.16 -11.73 1.25
CA ARG A 42 -14.34 -10.91 1.51
C ARG A 42 -14.03 -9.43 1.73
N LEU A 43 -14.79 -8.56 1.05
CA LEU A 43 -14.92 -7.16 1.43
C LEU A 43 -16.06 -7.01 2.45
N TYR A 44 -15.85 -6.22 3.50
CA TYR A 44 -16.90 -5.84 4.42
C TYR A 44 -17.40 -4.42 4.13
N LYS A 45 -18.65 -4.14 4.50
CA LYS A 45 -19.20 -2.79 4.43
C LYS A 45 -18.58 -1.98 5.58
N ALA A 46 -18.04 -0.80 5.28
CA ALA A 46 -17.59 0.16 6.28
C ALA A 46 -18.66 0.33 7.38
N THR A 47 -18.26 0.15 8.63
CA THR A 47 -19.16 0.20 9.80
C THR A 47 -18.90 1.40 10.69
N GLN A 48 -17.74 2.04 10.58
CA GLN A 48 -17.37 3.19 11.40
C GLN A 48 -17.52 4.52 10.64
N ASP A 49 -17.87 5.58 11.36
CA ASP A 49 -18.16 6.89 10.77
C ASP A 49 -16.96 7.54 10.06
N TRP A 50 -15.72 7.19 10.46
CA TRP A 50 -14.49 7.64 9.82
C TRP A 50 -14.07 6.78 8.62
N GLU A 51 -14.53 5.53 8.54
CA GLU A 51 -14.39 4.66 7.35
C GLU A 51 -15.29 5.15 6.20
N ASN A 52 -16.22 6.08 6.46
CA ASN A 52 -17.14 6.61 5.47
C ASN A 52 -16.61 7.78 4.63
N GLN A 53 -15.43 8.36 4.90
CA GLN A 53 -15.08 9.67 4.31
C GLN A 53 -13.96 9.73 3.27
N SER A 54 -13.22 8.67 2.97
CA SER A 54 -12.09 8.83 2.01
C SER A 54 -11.64 7.54 1.37
N ILE A 55 -11.86 6.42 2.05
CA ILE A 55 -11.33 5.14 1.66
C ILE A 55 -12.50 4.18 1.73
N ILE A 56 -12.90 3.57 0.62
CA ILE A 56 -13.64 2.31 0.69
C ILE A 56 -12.58 1.24 1.02
N GLU A 57 -11.93 1.40 2.16
CA GLU A 57 -11.12 0.39 2.80
C GLU A 57 -11.88 0.06 4.06
N ASP A 58 -12.59 -1.05 3.98
CA ASP A 58 -12.43 -1.99 5.07
C ASP A 58 -10.94 -2.08 5.42
N SER A 59 -10.61 -1.86 6.70
CA SER A 59 -9.24 -1.97 7.19
C SER A 59 -8.62 -3.33 6.90
N GLU A 60 -9.37 -4.32 6.42
CA GLU A 60 -8.88 -5.63 6.00
C GLU A 60 -8.42 -5.71 4.53
N ASN A 61 -8.72 -4.73 3.67
CA ASN A 61 -8.30 -4.76 2.25
C ASN A 61 -6.91 -4.14 2.03
N HIS A 62 -5.98 -4.53 2.89
CA HIS A 62 -4.56 -4.23 2.75
C HIS A 62 -3.73 -5.49 2.97
N PHE A 63 -2.47 -5.43 2.55
CA PHE A 63 -1.53 -6.51 2.76
C PHE A 63 -0.12 -5.95 2.92
N HIS A 64 0.73 -6.80 3.47
CA HIS A 64 2.12 -6.52 3.78
C HIS A 64 3.01 -7.38 2.90
N VAL A 65 4.09 -6.82 2.36
CA VAL A 65 5.06 -7.60 1.57
C VAL A 65 6.46 -7.60 2.17
N ASP A 66 6.73 -6.74 3.14
CA ASP A 66 8.00 -6.61 3.85
C ASP A 66 8.44 -7.94 4.51
N CYS A 67 7.49 -8.71 5.03
CA CYS A 67 7.71 -9.99 5.70
C CYS A 67 8.33 -11.08 4.79
N ASN A 68 8.35 -10.86 3.47
CA ASN A 68 8.93 -11.79 2.49
C ASN A 68 10.40 -11.50 2.17
N ILE A 69 11.04 -10.57 2.89
CA ILE A 69 12.45 -10.22 2.72
C ILE A 69 13.28 -10.78 3.88
N GLU A 70 14.01 -11.86 3.61
CA GLU A 70 14.97 -12.45 4.56
C GLU A 70 16.43 -12.41 4.03
N PRO A 71 17.39 -11.89 4.82
CA PRO A 71 17.19 -11.14 6.08
C PRO A 71 16.53 -9.77 5.83
N ALA A 72 15.89 -9.22 6.86
CA ALA A 72 15.18 -7.94 6.80
C ALA A 72 16.05 -6.83 6.19
N ASN A 73 15.50 -6.08 5.23
CA ASN A 73 16.21 -5.02 4.52
C ASN A 73 15.24 -3.95 4.01
N ASN A 74 15.32 -2.74 4.59
CA ASN A 74 14.41 -1.62 4.28
C ASN A 74 14.37 -1.29 2.78
N LYS A 75 15.53 -1.25 2.12
CA LYS A 75 15.61 -0.93 0.69
C LYS A 75 14.90 -1.98 -0.16
N LYS A 76 15.14 -3.28 0.12
CA LYS A 76 14.49 -4.37 -0.61
C LYS A 76 12.98 -4.42 -0.36
N ALA A 77 12.55 -4.24 0.89
CA ALA A 77 11.13 -4.19 1.24
C ALA A 77 10.41 -3.03 0.53
N PHE A 78 10.99 -1.83 0.56
CA PHE A 78 10.45 -0.68 -0.17
C PHE A 78 10.34 -0.95 -1.68
N MET A 79 11.42 -1.47 -2.29
CA MET A 79 11.42 -1.81 -3.72
C MET A 79 10.40 -2.90 -4.06
N LEU A 80 10.21 -3.89 -3.17
CA LEU A 80 9.23 -4.95 -3.34
C LEU A 80 7.80 -4.39 -3.27
N GLY A 81 7.51 -3.50 -2.31
CA GLY A 81 6.23 -2.81 -2.21
C GLY A 81 5.90 -2.01 -3.48
N VAL A 82 6.83 -1.15 -3.93
CA VAL A 82 6.65 -0.37 -5.17
C VAL A 82 6.45 -1.29 -6.39
N LYS A 83 7.26 -2.35 -6.53
CA LYS A 83 7.15 -3.30 -7.64
C LYS A 83 5.81 -4.02 -7.63
N THR A 84 5.36 -4.47 -6.46
CA THR A 84 4.08 -5.16 -6.27
C THR A 84 2.91 -4.27 -6.65
N LEU A 85 2.86 -3.05 -6.12
CA LEU A 85 1.80 -2.09 -6.42
C LEU A 85 1.72 -1.76 -7.91
N THR A 86 2.88 -1.55 -8.54
CA THR A 86 2.98 -1.25 -9.98
C THR A 86 2.46 -2.42 -10.83
N LEU A 87 2.82 -3.65 -10.48
CA LEU A 87 2.37 -4.84 -11.20
C LEU A 87 0.87 -5.08 -11.04
N LEU A 88 0.30 -4.84 -9.85
CA LEU A 88 -1.15 -4.88 -9.63
C LEU A 88 -1.87 -3.81 -10.47
N ALA A 89 -1.41 -2.56 -10.44
CA ALA A 89 -1.99 -1.49 -11.25
C ALA A 89 -1.97 -1.85 -12.74
N TYR A 90 -0.85 -2.38 -13.23
CA TYR A 90 -0.73 -2.85 -14.61
C TYR A 90 -1.68 -4.00 -14.94
N LYS A 91 -1.87 -4.96 -14.02
CA LYS A 91 -2.84 -6.05 -14.17
C LYS A 91 -4.26 -5.53 -14.33
N PHE A 92 -4.70 -4.63 -13.44
CA PHE A 92 -6.03 -4.04 -13.50
C PHE A 92 -6.24 -3.25 -14.80
N GLN A 93 -5.23 -2.49 -15.22
CA GLN A 93 -5.26 -1.75 -16.48
C GLN A 93 -5.39 -2.69 -17.69
N LYS A 94 -4.67 -3.82 -17.70
CA LYS A 94 -4.79 -4.87 -18.73
C LYS A 94 -6.18 -5.49 -18.78
N GLU A 95 -6.80 -5.69 -17.63
CA GLU A 95 -8.19 -6.15 -17.51
C GLU A 95 -9.22 -5.04 -17.79
N LYS A 96 -8.76 -3.82 -18.14
CA LYS A 96 -9.58 -2.63 -18.44
C LYS A 96 -10.45 -2.18 -17.27
N ILE A 97 -10.02 -2.49 -16.04
CA ILE A 97 -10.64 -2.01 -14.81
C ILE A 97 -10.06 -0.61 -14.53
N LYS A 98 -10.96 0.36 -14.34
CA LYS A 98 -10.63 1.78 -14.16
C LYS A 98 -11.33 2.37 -12.95
N GLY A 99 -10.94 3.58 -12.58
CA GLY A 99 -11.41 4.26 -11.39
C GLY A 99 -10.86 3.58 -10.13
N ILE A 100 -9.64 3.03 -10.20
CA ILE A 100 -9.01 2.34 -9.08
C ILE A 100 -7.82 3.18 -8.61
N ARG A 101 -7.73 3.35 -7.28
CA ARG A 101 -6.56 3.90 -6.62
C ARG A 101 -5.81 2.76 -5.94
N PHE A 102 -4.52 2.75 -6.17
CA PHE A 102 -3.55 1.95 -5.43
C PHE A 102 -2.81 2.86 -4.48
N TRP A 103 -2.59 2.38 -3.27
CA TRP A 103 -1.93 3.12 -2.22
C TRP A 103 -0.88 2.25 -1.54
N TYR A 104 0.25 2.85 -1.25
CA TYR A 104 1.33 2.22 -0.53
C TYR A 104 1.88 3.19 0.51
N SER A 105 1.83 2.80 1.77
CA SER A 105 2.56 3.45 2.85
C SER A 105 3.74 2.59 3.26
N PHE A 106 4.89 3.22 3.45
CA PHE A 106 6.11 2.58 3.91
C PHE A 106 6.73 3.36 5.06
N GLN A 107 6.97 2.67 6.17
CA GLN A 107 7.56 3.21 7.37
C GLN A 107 8.78 2.37 7.74
N THR A 108 9.92 3.04 7.88
CA THR A 108 11.11 2.41 8.44
C THR A 108 11.00 2.33 9.96
N PRO A 109 11.75 1.43 10.62
CA PRO A 109 11.77 1.34 12.08
C PRO A 109 12.10 2.68 12.76
N GLU A 110 12.98 3.50 12.17
CA GLU A 110 13.34 4.81 12.70
C GLU A 110 12.16 5.78 12.69
N LEU A 111 11.37 5.78 11.62
CA LEU A 111 10.17 6.61 11.51
C LEU A 111 9.04 6.12 12.41
N GLY A 112 8.88 4.80 12.57
CA GLY A 112 7.95 4.21 13.54
C GLY A 112 8.26 4.65 14.97
N ARG A 113 9.54 4.57 15.38
CA ARG A 113 9.99 5.06 16.69
C ARG A 113 9.73 6.56 16.88
N LEU A 114 9.98 7.37 15.86
CA LEU A 114 9.69 8.81 15.92
C LEU A 114 8.20 9.07 16.14
N TRP A 115 7.34 8.34 15.42
CA TRP A 115 5.89 8.42 15.61
C TRP A 115 5.48 8.00 17.03
N ALA A 116 6.02 6.89 17.55
CA ALA A 116 5.73 6.42 18.90
C ALA A 116 6.13 7.45 19.98
N ILE A 117 7.32 8.05 19.84
CA ILE A 117 7.81 9.11 20.74
C ILE A 117 6.86 10.32 20.72
N GLU A 118 6.49 10.82 19.54
CA GLU A 118 5.61 11.99 19.42
C GLU A 118 4.20 11.73 19.97
N ASN A 119 3.75 10.47 19.97
CA ASN A 119 2.44 10.06 20.47
C ASN A 119 2.47 9.52 21.92
N ASN A 120 3.60 9.60 22.62
CA ASN A 120 3.79 9.07 23.98
C ASN A 120 3.45 7.58 24.12
N LEU A 121 3.80 6.78 23.11
CA LEU A 121 3.65 5.32 23.12
C LEU A 121 4.96 4.68 23.60
N ASP A 122 4.86 3.65 24.46
CA ASP A 122 6.04 2.95 25.00
C ASP A 122 6.38 1.73 24.15
N GLU A 123 7.00 1.96 22.98
CA GLU A 123 7.45 0.91 22.06
C GLU A 123 8.95 0.58 22.24
N LYS A 124 9.38 0.37 23.49
CA LYS A 124 10.80 0.02 23.78
C LYS A 124 11.22 -1.35 23.24
N ASP A 125 10.26 -2.21 22.92
CA ASP A 125 10.49 -3.60 22.52
C ASP A 125 10.15 -3.87 21.04
N ASP A 126 9.71 -2.88 20.26
CA ASP A 126 9.50 -3.02 18.81
C ASP A 126 10.83 -2.88 18.06
N GLU A 127 11.77 -3.74 18.44
CA GLU A 127 13.02 -3.91 17.75
C GLU A 127 12.73 -4.64 16.42
N HIS A 128 12.82 -3.88 15.32
CA HIS A 128 13.17 -4.34 13.96
C HIS A 128 12.08 -4.42 12.89
N PHE A 129 10.82 -4.04 13.15
CA PHE A 129 9.81 -4.18 12.10
C PHE A 129 9.77 -2.97 11.15
N ILE A 130 10.01 -3.26 9.87
CA ILE A 130 9.55 -2.42 8.77
C ILE A 130 8.03 -2.54 8.79
N SER A 131 7.32 -1.43 8.59
CA SER A 131 5.88 -1.48 8.42
C SER A 131 5.55 -0.94 7.05
N ASP A 132 4.98 -1.79 6.22
CA ASP A 132 4.48 -1.40 4.91
C ASP A 132 3.00 -1.69 4.83
N ARG A 133 2.24 -0.97 4.01
CA ARG A 133 0.81 -1.25 3.83
C ARG A 133 0.45 -0.95 2.40
N LEU A 134 0.11 -1.99 1.65
CA LEU A 134 -0.37 -1.89 0.29
C LEU A 134 -1.87 -2.08 0.29
N SER A 135 -2.59 -1.22 -0.41
CA SER A 135 -4.03 -1.33 -0.59
C SER A 135 -4.44 -0.85 -1.98
N PHE A 136 -5.66 -1.21 -2.37
CA PHE A 136 -6.27 -0.69 -3.58
C PHE A 136 -7.79 -0.67 -3.43
N TYR A 137 -8.43 0.32 -4.02
CA TYR A 137 -9.87 0.50 -3.89
C TYR A 137 -10.46 1.27 -5.07
N LYS A 138 -11.78 1.17 -5.23
CA LYS A 138 -12.51 1.93 -6.26
C LYS A 138 -12.67 3.38 -5.78
N MET A 139 -12.19 4.32 -6.56
CA MET A 139 -12.32 5.74 -6.32
C MET A 139 -13.78 6.18 -6.37
N ARG A 140 -14.16 7.11 -5.49
CA ARG A 140 -15.50 7.73 -5.51
C ARG A 140 -15.53 8.90 -6.49
N GLU A 141 -16.72 9.20 -7.00
CA GLU A 141 -16.91 10.40 -7.82
C GLU A 141 -16.64 11.66 -6.98
N GLY A 142 -15.74 12.52 -7.46
CA GLY A 142 -15.33 13.72 -6.74
C GLY A 142 -14.37 13.48 -5.55
N GLU A 143 -13.84 12.26 -5.40
CA GLU A 143 -12.75 11.98 -4.45
C GLU A 143 -11.50 12.76 -4.85
N ASN A 144 -11.37 13.96 -4.31
CA ASN A 144 -10.11 14.68 -4.32
C ASN A 144 -9.17 13.95 -3.36
N ILE A 145 -7.88 13.89 -3.71
CA ILE A 145 -6.81 13.47 -2.80
C ILE A 145 -6.99 14.31 -1.54
N ILE A 146 -7.59 13.74 -0.50
CA ILE A 146 -7.69 14.40 0.79
C ILE A 146 -6.25 14.64 1.15
N SER A 147 -5.93 15.93 1.35
CA SER A 147 -4.63 16.44 1.74
C SER A 147 -3.91 15.36 2.53
N MET A 148 -2.87 14.75 1.94
CA MET A 148 -2.01 13.81 2.67
C MET A 148 -1.72 14.50 3.99
N ASN A 149 -2.23 13.93 5.08
CA ASN A 149 -2.22 14.63 6.36
C ASN A 149 -0.75 14.95 6.61
N GLU A 150 -0.37 16.22 6.72
CA GLU A 150 1.05 16.61 6.74
C GLU A 150 1.80 15.90 7.89
N ASN A 151 1.05 15.44 8.90
CA ASN A 151 1.54 14.61 9.98
C ASN A 151 1.85 13.16 9.59
N GLU A 152 1.12 12.52 8.68
CA GLU A 152 1.42 11.14 8.23
C GLU A 152 2.70 11.11 7.38
N ASN A 153 2.90 12.11 6.52
CA ASN A 153 4.13 12.26 5.72
C ASN A 153 5.41 12.45 6.56
N LYS A 154 5.29 12.78 7.86
CA LYS A 154 6.46 12.85 8.75
C LYS A 154 7.02 11.48 9.09
N PHE A 155 6.18 10.44 9.04
CA PHE A 155 6.51 9.11 9.58
C PHE A 155 6.38 7.97 8.58
N CYS A 156 5.96 8.26 7.34
CA CYS A 156 5.99 7.29 6.25
C CYS A 156 6.23 7.95 4.90
N ALA A 157 6.68 7.15 3.94
CA ALA A 157 6.65 7.48 2.53
C ALA A 157 5.35 6.91 1.93
N ILE A 158 4.64 7.71 1.14
CA ILE A 158 3.39 7.30 0.50
C ILE A 158 3.55 7.35 -1.02
N LEU A 159 3.11 6.29 -1.70
CA LEU A 159 2.98 6.19 -3.14
C LEU A 159 1.52 5.93 -3.50
N THR A 160 0.99 6.70 -4.46
CA THR A 160 -0.36 6.55 -4.99
C THR A 160 -0.32 6.36 -6.51
N ILE A 161 -1.08 5.41 -7.03
CA ILE A 161 -1.27 5.19 -8.48
C ILE A 161 -2.77 5.13 -8.78
N ASP A 162 -3.24 6.02 -9.65
CA ASP A 162 -4.64 6.06 -10.10
C ASP A 162 -4.74 5.58 -11.55
N ILE A 163 -5.69 4.69 -11.86
CA ILE A 163 -5.94 4.14 -13.22
C ILE A 163 -7.41 4.16 -13.63
#